data_AF-A0A354SCQ0-F1
#
_entry.id   AF-A0A354SCQ0-F1
#
_cell.length_a   1.000
_cell.length_b   1.000
_cell.length_c   1.000
_cell.angle_alpha   90.00
_cell.angle_beta   90.00
_cell.angle_gamma   90.00
#
_symmetry.space_group_name_H-M   'P 1'
#
loop_
_entity.id
_entity.type
_entity.pdbx_description
1 polymer ?
#
loop_
_entity_poly.entity_id
_entity_poly.type
_entity_poly.pdbx_seq_one_letter_code
_entity_poly.pdbx_strand_id
1 'polypeptide(L)' 'MLGKEPKEWVSVYPFVRSYEWYLLPEEERREMLFEHGVMGRDYAGIQSNTVAAFALGDYEWVLALESDDLDEIVD' A
#
# COMPACT_ATOMS: atom_id res chain seq x y z
N MET A 1 12.62 3.22 -3.83
CA MET A 1 12.67 1.76 -3.62
C MET A 1 13.74 1.47 -2.59
N LEU A 2 13.46 0.58 -1.65
CA LEU A 2 14.39 0.26 -0.55
C LEU A 2 15.50 -0.73 -0.95
N GLY A 3 15.50 -1.20 -2.21
CA GLY A 3 16.53 -2.12 -2.73
C GLY A 3 16.53 -3.50 -2.07
N LYS A 4 15.42 -3.91 -1.47
CA LYS A 4 15.23 -5.26 -0.95
C LYS A 4 15.08 -6.26 -2.10
N GLU A 5 15.52 -7.50 -1.89
CA GLU A 5 15.27 -8.58 -2.84
C GLU A 5 13.76 -8.83 -3.00
N PRO A 6 13.29 -9.17 -4.21
CA PRO A 6 11.90 -9.52 -4.43
C PRO A 6 11.53 -10.83 -3.70
N LYS A 7 10.26 -10.98 -3.34
CA LYS A 7 9.73 -12.21 -2.71
C LYS A 7 9.15 -13.17 -3.75
N GLU A 8 8.82 -14.40 -3.32
CA GLU A 8 8.32 -15.45 -4.22
C GLU A 8 6.94 -15.13 -4.84
N TRP A 9 6.03 -14.54 -4.05
CA TRP A 9 4.67 -14.20 -4.47
C TRP A 9 4.42 -12.69 -4.47
N VAL A 10 3.56 -12.22 -5.38
CA VAL A 10 3.16 -10.81 -5.46
C VAL A 10 1.70 -10.65 -5.86
N SER A 11 1.00 -9.71 -5.21
CA SER A 11 -0.28 -9.15 -5.66
C SER A 11 -0.08 -7.70 -6.07
N VAL A 12 -0.45 -7.37 -7.31
CA VAL A 12 -0.32 -6.01 -7.87
C VAL A 12 -1.71 -5.48 -8.21
N TYR A 13 -2.03 -4.29 -7.72
CA TYR A 13 -3.31 -3.66 -8.01
C TYR A 13 -3.22 -2.12 -8.00
N PRO A 14 -3.99 -1.44 -8.89
CA PRO A 14 -4.11 0.01 -8.84
C PRO A 14 -5.06 0.47 -7.73
N PHE A 15 -4.91 1.71 -7.27
CA PHE A 15 -5.76 2.27 -6.23
C PHE A 15 -6.04 3.76 -6.47
N VAL A 16 -7.29 4.15 -6.18
CA VAL A 16 -7.80 5.53 -6.25
C VAL A 16 -8.50 5.81 -4.93
N ARG A 17 -8.11 6.88 -4.24
CA ARG A 17 -8.73 7.30 -2.99
C ARG A 17 -10.09 7.97 -3.26
N SER A 18 -10.86 8.20 -2.21
CA SER A 18 -12.07 9.03 -2.32
C SER A 18 -11.69 10.46 -2.73
N TYR A 19 -12.60 11.17 -3.41
CA TYR A 19 -12.36 12.54 -3.87
C TYR A 19 -11.95 13.51 -2.75
N GLU A 20 -12.50 13.32 -1.54
CA GLU A 20 -12.25 14.17 -0.38
C GLU A 20 -10.90 13.87 0.30
N TRP A 21 -10.26 12.74 0.02
CA TRP A 21 -9.07 12.27 0.73
C TRP A 21 -7.94 13.31 0.79
N TYR A 22 -7.70 14.00 -0.32
CA TYR A 22 -6.66 15.02 -0.43
C TYR A 22 -7.09 16.38 0.11
N LEU A 23 -8.37 16.56 0.44
CA LEU A 23 -8.95 17.76 1.02
C LEU A 23 -9.08 17.68 2.56
N LEU A 24 -9.00 16.47 3.12
CA LEU A 24 -9.01 16.27 4.58
C LEU A 24 -7.91 17.09 5.27
N PRO A 25 -8.17 17.59 6.50
CA PRO A 25 -7.13 18.13 7.37
C PRO A 25 -5.96 17.15 7.49
N GLU A 26 -4.74 17.68 7.48
CA GLU A 26 -3.53 16.85 7.51
C GLU A 26 -3.49 15.92 8.72
N GLU A 27 -3.90 16.40 9.89
CA GLU A 27 -3.90 15.63 11.14
C GLU A 27 -4.83 14.42 11.05
N GLU A 28 -6.05 14.60 10.54
CA GLU A 28 -7.03 13.53 10.34
C GLU A 28 -6.51 12.50 9.33
N ARG A 29 -6.00 12.95 8.17
CA ARG A 29 -5.42 12.05 7.17
C ARG A 29 -4.23 11.26 7.71
N ARG A 30 -3.40 11.90 8.55
CA ARG A 30 -2.24 11.27 9.19
C ARG A 30 -2.66 10.22 10.21
N GLU A 31 -3.68 10.49 11.02
CA GLU A 31 -4.23 9.54 11.99
C GLU A 31 -4.78 8.29 11.28
N MET A 32 -5.59 8.48 10.23
CA MET A 32 -6.10 7.36 9.43
C MET A 32 -4.99 6.51 8.80
N LEU A 33 -3.93 7.14 8.28
CA LEU A 33 -2.78 6.42 7.73
C LEU A 33 -1.98 5.67 8.80
N PHE A 34 -1.86 6.25 10.00
CA PHE A 34 -1.21 5.60 11.13
C PHE A 34 -1.99 4.36 11.56
N GLU A 35 -3.31 4.48 11.77
CA GLU A 35 -4.17 3.35 12.14
C GLU A 35 -4.11 2.23 11.10
N HIS A 36 -4.18 2.58 9.81
CA HIS A 36 -4.01 1.62 8.72
C HIS A 36 -2.66 0.89 8.79
N GLY A 37 -1.57 1.62 9.03
CA GLY A 37 -0.25 1.02 9.18
C GLY A 37 -0.13 0.11 10.41
N VAL A 38 -0.79 0.46 11.51
CA VAL A 38 -0.84 -0.36 12.73
C VAL A 38 -1.55 -1.69 12.47
N MET A 39 -2.65 -1.69 11.70
CA MET A 39 -3.36 -2.92 11.34
C MET A 39 -2.48 -3.90 10.55
N GLY A 40 -1.59 -3.40 9.69
CA GLY A 40 -0.65 -4.23 8.93
C GLY A 40 0.54 -4.76 9.72
N ARG A 41 0.71 -4.38 11.00
CA ARG A 41 1.90 -4.70 11.80
C ARG A 41 2.09 -6.20 12.02
N ASP A 42 0.99 -6.94 12.10
CA ASP A 42 1.03 -8.39 12.36
C ASP A 42 1.51 -9.19 11.14
N TYR A 43 1.53 -8.57 9.95
CA TYR A 43 1.95 -9.17 8.68
C TYR A 43 3.39 -8.76 8.30
N ALA A 44 4.33 -8.98 9.22
CA ALA A 44 5.72 -8.52 9.07
C ALA A 44 6.50 -9.20 7.92
N GLY A 45 5.99 -10.33 7.39
CA GLY A 45 6.52 -11.02 6.21
C GLY A 45 6.26 -10.28 4.89
N ILE A 46 5.23 -9.42 4.85
CA ILE A 46 4.84 -8.68 3.65
C ILE A 46 5.78 -7.49 3.42
N GLN A 47 6.39 -7.46 2.25
CA GLN A 47 7.04 -6.29 1.69
C GLN A 47 6.03 -5.47 0.87
N SER A 48 5.71 -4.27 1.36
CA SER A 48 4.76 -3.36 0.72
C SER A 48 5.46 -2.30 -0.15
N ASN A 49 4.90 -2.08 -1.34
CA ASN A 49 5.28 -1.00 -2.24
C ASN A 49 4.03 -0.18 -2.57
N THR A 50 3.99 1.07 -2.11
CA THR A 50 2.89 2.02 -2.42
C THR A 50 3.49 3.20 -3.18
N VAL A 51 3.24 3.26 -4.49
CA VAL A 51 3.92 4.20 -5.39
C VAL A 51 2.90 5.08 -6.09
N ALA A 52 3.18 6.39 -6.14
CA ALA A 52 2.34 7.36 -6.83
C ALA A 52 2.34 7.12 -8.34
N ALA A 53 1.15 7.17 -8.96
CA ALA A 53 0.90 6.91 -10.37
C ALA A 53 0.13 8.04 -11.08
N PHE A 54 -0.01 9.21 -10.44
CA PHE A 54 -0.70 10.37 -11.01
C PHE A 54 -0.18 10.71 -12.42
N ALA A 55 -1.10 10.85 -13.37
CA ALA A 55 -0.83 11.14 -14.79
C ALA A 55 -0.04 10.06 -15.54
N LEU A 56 0.18 8.88 -14.94
CA LEU A 56 0.80 7.72 -15.61
C LEU A 56 -0.22 6.66 -16.03
N GLY A 57 -1.52 6.96 -15.87
CA GLY A 57 -2.65 6.10 -16.21
C GLY A 57 -3.93 6.60 -15.54
N ASP A 58 -4.90 5.70 -15.40
CA ASP A 58 -6.23 6.00 -14.85
C ASP A 58 -6.29 5.97 -13.31
N TYR A 59 -5.14 5.89 -12.62
CA TYR A 59 -5.05 5.59 -11.19
C TYR A 59 -4.13 6.56 -10.45
N GLU A 60 -4.30 6.64 -9.13
CA GLU A 60 -3.49 7.51 -8.26
C GLU A 60 -2.28 6.80 -7.68
N TRP A 61 -2.42 5.50 -7.39
CA TRP A 61 -1.38 4.66 -6.82
C TRP A 61 -1.33 3.30 -7.51
N VAL A 62 -0.15 2.70 -7.52
CA VAL A 62 0.03 1.26 -7.77
C VAL A 62 0.60 0.64 -6.50
N LEU A 63 -0.06 -0.42 -6.03
CA LEU A 63 0.37 -1.19 -4.87
C LEU A 63 0.91 -2.54 -5.34
N ALA A 64 2.02 -2.95 -4.74
CA ALA A 64 2.53 -4.32 -4.86
C ALA A 64 2.88 -4.84 -3.45
N LEU A 65 2.22 -5.95 -3.08
CA LEU A 65 2.47 -6.66 -1.83
C LEU A 65 3.19 -7.96 -2.17
N GLU A 66 4.38 -8.13 -1.61
CA GLU A 66 5.28 -9.25 -1.87
C GLU A 66 5.46 -10.09 -0.58
N SER A 67 5.32 -11.42 -0.65
CA SER A 67 5.64 -12.35 0.46
C SER A 67 6.22 -13.66 -0.07
N ASP A 68 6.93 -14.39 0.78
CA ASP A 68 7.38 -15.75 0.47
C ASP A 68 6.22 -16.77 0.58
N ASP A 69 5.16 -16.42 1.31
CA ASP A 69 3.97 -17.23 1.53
C ASP A 69 2.72 -16.51 0.98
N LEU A 70 2.00 -17.14 0.04
CA LEU A 70 0.87 -16.49 -0.66
C LEU A 70 -0.32 -16.22 0.27
N ASP A 71 -0.55 -17.07 1.26
CA ASP A 71 -1.62 -16.93 2.25
C ASP A 71 -1.47 -15.66 3.10
N GLU A 72 -0.23 -15.23 3.41
CA GLU A 72 -0.02 -13.94 4.09
C GLU A 72 -0.53 -12.75 3.28
N ILE A 73 -0.53 -12.82 1.93
CA ILE A 73 -1.05 -11.74 1.07
C ILE A 73 -2.59 -11.75 1.03
N VAL A 74 -3.20 -12.91 1.27
CA VAL A 74 -4.66 -13.10 1.24
C VAL A 74 -5.30 -12.74 2.57
N ASP A 75 -4.65 -13.09 3.68
CA ASP A 75 -5.10 -12.85 5.05
C ASP A 75 -4.94 -11.38 5.48
#